data_AF-A0A679HZQ9-F1
#
_entry.id   AF-A0A679HZQ9-F1
#
_cell.length_a   1.000
_cell.length_b   1.000
_cell.length_c   1.000
_cell.angle_alpha   90.00
_cell.angle_beta   90.00
_cell.angle_gamma   90.00
#
_symmetry.space_group_name_H-M   'P 1'
#
loop_
_entity.id
_entity.type
_entity.pdbx_description
1 polymer ?
#
loop_
_entity_poly.entity_id
_entity_poly.type
_entity_poly.pdbx_seq_one_letter_code
_entity_poly.pdbx_strand_id
1 'polypeptide(L)'
;MRYVGGTGPEPSEENMQQFAEAERENEQRFKEDQLRYIEFKRKAESATDPLDTLSTVAVAALKATDLQTLAEVPKTIRGITRAALASIKPSGLTHWNPAGGLADKWVMHLINFTSRLLEVARKEGLSSVEVDILQTTDDCVCQLIEKEEEQAIIKIMGFWKQVSNAAIGNNKSVFIWLITKYAAIGETALERELKSISDETFRHLGWLGENLLDKTGYTEKAIMYDLDYSTEFDELLNALLSFGSIYSSKYSKQYPLIYFDAIRVVFIKLSKLTKGLPSDSEIKNSLYACISSIASFIDAALRSSNSDGAALAVIRIRQCYEELVTIQLHERAAEVVSLLVDAAVSAVQSDCKSHLIPEGIGEYLTKLLIKCPYKDKIASAVRDSLIKSHGTGHSKVWGFVTELGKRMGTNFGLMFDEKTGKIYANDDPRRQ
;
A
#
# COMPACT_ATOMS: atom_id res chain seq x y z
N MET A 1 16.28 -41.55 -32.29
CA MET A 1 15.86 -42.50 -31.24
C MET A 1 14.33 -42.50 -31.22
N ARG A 2 13.73 -43.69 -31.38
CA ARG A 2 12.27 -43.88 -31.47
C ARG A 2 11.65 -43.72 -30.09
N TYR A 3 10.61 -42.89 -29.97
CA TYR A 3 9.68 -42.94 -28.85
C TYR A 3 8.85 -44.22 -28.98
N VAL A 4 8.98 -45.11 -28.01
CA VAL A 4 8.10 -46.26 -27.83
C VAL A 4 6.88 -45.77 -27.07
N GLY A 5 5.73 -45.74 -27.73
CA GLY A 5 4.44 -45.48 -27.10
C GLY A 5 4.05 -46.68 -26.24
N GLY A 6 4.01 -46.46 -24.92
CA GLY A 6 3.31 -47.36 -24.01
C GLY A 6 1.82 -47.04 -24.09
N THR A 7 1.07 -47.90 -24.77
CA THR A 7 -0.40 -47.95 -24.66
C THR A 7 -0.72 -48.41 -23.24
N GLY A 8 -1.17 -47.49 -22.40
CA GLY A 8 -1.91 -47.86 -21.19
C GLY A 8 -3.13 -48.72 -21.58
N PRO A 9 -3.61 -49.61 -20.69
CA PRO A 9 -4.76 -50.45 -21.00
C PRO A 9 -5.95 -49.56 -21.39
N GLU A 10 -6.58 -49.89 -22.53
CA GLU A 10 -7.82 -49.24 -22.95
C GLU A 10 -8.84 -49.33 -21.80
N PRO A 11 -9.49 -48.22 -21.42
CA PRO A 11 -10.49 -48.24 -20.37
C PRO A 11 -11.59 -49.23 -20.78
N SER A 12 -11.93 -50.16 -19.88
CA SER A 12 -13.01 -51.13 -20.11
C SER A 12 -14.31 -50.41 -20.49
N GLU A 13 -15.16 -51.06 -21.30
CA GLU A 13 -16.48 -50.50 -21.67
C GLU A 13 -17.30 -50.08 -20.45
N GLU A 14 -17.18 -50.79 -19.32
CA GLU A 14 -17.77 -50.40 -18.02
C GLU A 14 -17.24 -49.07 -17.48
N ASN A 15 -15.93 -48.80 -17.59
CA ASN A 15 -15.34 -47.54 -17.14
C ASN A 15 -15.76 -46.36 -18.04
N MET A 16 -15.90 -46.59 -19.34
CA MET A 16 -16.41 -45.56 -20.26
C MET A 16 -17.90 -45.27 -20.03
N GLN A 17 -18.70 -46.30 -19.72
CA GLN A 17 -20.11 -46.11 -19.38
C GLN A 17 -20.28 -45.37 -18.04
N GLN A 18 -19.51 -45.72 -17.00
CA GLN A 18 -19.53 -45.02 -15.72
C GLN A 18 -19.08 -43.55 -15.84
N PHE A 19 -18.08 -43.26 -16.67
CA PHE A 19 -17.66 -41.88 -16.94
C PHE A 19 -18.75 -41.09 -17.66
N ALA A 20 -19.37 -41.67 -18.70
CA ALA A 20 -20.44 -41.03 -19.46
C ALA A 20 -21.74 -40.85 -18.65
N GLU A 21 -21.96 -41.67 -17.63
CA GLU A 21 -23.09 -41.56 -16.71
C GLU A 21 -22.80 -40.51 -15.62
N ALA A 22 -21.58 -40.48 -15.06
CA ALA A 22 -21.13 -39.42 -14.16
C ALA A 22 -21.11 -38.03 -14.83
N GLU A 23 -20.69 -37.96 -16.10
CA GLU A 23 -20.67 -36.71 -16.88
C GLU A 23 -22.10 -36.23 -17.19
N ARG A 24 -23.03 -37.16 -17.47
CA ARG A 24 -24.47 -36.85 -17.62
C ARG A 24 -25.09 -36.38 -16.30
N GLU A 25 -24.80 -37.04 -15.18
CA GLU A 25 -25.26 -36.59 -13.87
C GLU A 25 -24.70 -35.20 -13.51
N ASN A 26 -23.44 -34.93 -13.87
CA ASN A 26 -22.80 -33.66 -13.62
C ASN A 26 -23.37 -32.54 -14.51
N GLU A 27 -23.64 -32.82 -15.79
CA GLU A 27 -24.36 -31.91 -16.68
C GLU A 27 -25.79 -31.63 -16.21
N GLN A 28 -26.48 -32.66 -15.70
CA GLN A 28 -27.84 -32.53 -15.20
C GLN A 28 -27.89 -31.71 -13.91
N ARG A 29 -26.94 -31.93 -12.99
CA ARG A 29 -26.73 -31.07 -11.81
C ARG A 29 -26.38 -29.64 -12.19
N PHE A 30 -25.49 -29.44 -13.17
CA PHE A 30 -25.11 -28.12 -13.65
C PHE A 30 -26.31 -27.36 -14.26
N LYS A 31 -27.19 -28.05 -15.00
CA LYS A 31 -28.45 -27.47 -15.52
C LYS A 31 -29.42 -27.12 -14.40
N GLU A 32 -29.56 -27.97 -13.39
CA GLU A 32 -30.38 -27.68 -12.21
C GLU A 32 -29.85 -26.49 -11.40
N ASP A 33 -28.54 -26.38 -11.25
CA ASP A 33 -27.87 -25.27 -10.57
C ASP A 33 -27.98 -23.95 -11.35
N GLN A 34 -27.90 -24.00 -12.69
CA GLN A 34 -28.20 -22.84 -13.54
C GLN A 34 -29.66 -22.39 -13.41
N LEU A 35 -30.62 -23.31 -13.38
CA LEU A 35 -32.04 -22.99 -13.20
C LEU A 35 -32.29 -22.36 -11.82
N ARG A 36 -31.67 -22.90 -10.77
CA ARG A 36 -31.71 -22.32 -9.41
C ARG A 36 -31.07 -20.94 -9.36
N TYR A 37 -29.98 -20.71 -10.08
CA TYR A 37 -29.35 -19.39 -10.19
C TYR A 37 -30.26 -18.39 -10.91
N ILE A 38 -30.93 -18.78 -11.99
CA ILE A 38 -31.89 -17.93 -12.71
C ILE A 38 -33.08 -17.59 -11.81
N GLU A 39 -33.60 -18.57 -11.07
CA GLU A 39 -34.73 -18.36 -10.15
C GLU A 39 -34.33 -17.48 -8.95
N PHE A 40 -33.13 -17.69 -8.40
CA PHE A 40 -32.56 -16.84 -7.35
C PHE A 40 -32.29 -15.42 -7.84
N LYS A 41 -31.76 -15.26 -9.05
CA LYS A 41 -31.57 -13.96 -9.70
C LYS A 41 -32.90 -13.25 -9.89
N ARG A 42 -33.92 -13.94 -10.39
CA ARG A 42 -35.28 -13.41 -10.54
C ARG A 42 -35.91 -13.01 -9.20
N LYS A 43 -35.74 -13.81 -8.15
CA LYS A 43 -36.20 -13.49 -6.78
C LYS A 43 -35.46 -12.30 -6.19
N ALA A 44 -34.15 -12.18 -6.44
CA ALA A 44 -33.34 -11.05 -6.02
C ALA A 44 -33.65 -9.77 -6.82
N GLU A 45 -34.03 -9.88 -8.09
CA GLU A 45 -34.49 -8.76 -8.92
C GLU A 45 -35.91 -8.31 -8.55
N SER A 46 -36.76 -9.21 -8.02
CA SER A 46 -38.13 -8.90 -7.57
C SER A 46 -38.25 -8.50 -6.09
N ALA A 47 -37.19 -8.67 -5.29
CA ALA A 47 -37.19 -8.28 -3.89
C ALA A 47 -36.98 -6.77 -3.79
N THR A 48 -37.95 -6.07 -3.19
CA THR A 48 -37.74 -4.68 -2.71
C THR A 48 -36.46 -4.62 -1.88
N ASP A 49 -35.67 -3.56 -2.07
CA ASP A 49 -34.40 -3.37 -1.34
C ASP A 49 -34.65 -3.61 0.16
N PRO A 50 -33.93 -4.54 0.80
CA PRO A 50 -34.18 -4.93 2.19
C PRO A 50 -33.99 -3.76 3.17
N LEU A 51 -33.35 -2.67 2.74
CA LEU A 51 -33.12 -1.47 3.52
C LEU A 51 -34.06 -0.31 3.16
N ASP A 52 -35.00 -0.44 2.21
CA ASP A 52 -35.81 0.68 1.72
C ASP A 52 -36.73 1.28 2.79
N THR A 53 -37.42 0.43 3.56
CA THR A 53 -38.23 0.87 4.70
C THR A 53 -37.38 1.57 5.76
N LEU A 54 -36.21 1.00 6.05
CA LEU A 54 -35.28 1.58 7.01
C LEU A 54 -34.71 2.92 6.52
N SER A 55 -34.47 3.03 5.21
CA SER A 55 -34.01 4.25 4.55
C SER A 55 -35.04 5.35 4.69
N THR A 56 -36.32 5.03 4.47
CA THR A 56 -37.43 5.97 4.61
C THR A 56 -37.53 6.49 6.05
N VAL A 57 -37.44 5.61 7.04
CA VAL A 57 -37.44 5.98 8.47
C VAL A 57 -36.24 6.85 8.83
N ALA A 58 -35.04 6.45 8.42
CA ALA A 58 -33.81 7.19 8.72
C ALA A 58 -33.77 8.56 8.05
N VAL A 59 -34.25 8.68 6.81
CA VAL A 59 -34.38 9.98 6.12
C VAL A 59 -35.37 10.89 6.82
N ALA A 60 -36.51 10.36 7.28
CA ALA A 60 -37.47 11.15 8.05
C ALA A 60 -36.87 11.63 9.39
N ALA A 61 -36.14 10.75 10.08
CA ALA A 61 -35.46 11.07 11.33
C ALA A 61 -34.37 12.15 11.14
N LEU A 62 -33.57 12.08 10.07
CA LEU A 62 -32.59 13.12 9.71
C LEU A 62 -33.25 14.48 9.52
N LYS A 63 -34.32 14.54 8.72
CA LYS A 63 -35.05 15.79 8.47
C LYS A 63 -35.71 16.37 9.72
N ALA A 64 -36.12 15.50 10.65
CA ALA A 64 -36.70 15.90 11.92
C ALA A 64 -35.64 16.19 13.00
N THR A 65 -34.35 15.95 12.74
CA THR A 65 -33.27 15.98 13.73
C THR A 65 -33.56 15.07 14.94
N ASP A 66 -34.21 13.93 14.72
CA ASP A 66 -34.53 12.95 15.76
C ASP A 66 -33.31 12.06 16.04
N LEU A 67 -32.47 12.54 16.96
CA LEU A 67 -31.24 11.86 17.37
C LEU A 67 -31.48 10.49 18.01
N GLN A 68 -32.64 10.27 18.63
CA GLN A 68 -32.94 8.99 19.28
C GLN A 68 -33.22 7.91 18.24
N THR A 69 -34.03 8.21 17.22
CA THR A 69 -34.27 7.29 16.11
C THR A 69 -32.99 7.07 15.30
N LEU A 70 -32.18 8.11 15.10
CA LEU A 70 -30.89 7.98 14.41
C LEU A 70 -29.90 7.07 15.14
N ALA A 71 -29.90 7.05 16.48
CA ALA A 71 -29.04 6.16 17.26
C ALA A 71 -29.43 4.67 17.15
N GLU A 72 -30.69 4.37 16.86
CA GLU A 72 -31.18 2.98 16.71
C GLU A 72 -30.92 2.42 15.30
N VAL A 73 -30.91 3.28 14.27
CA VAL A 73 -30.72 2.87 12.87
C VAL A 73 -29.45 2.05 12.64
N PRO A 74 -28.24 2.45 13.11
CA PRO A 74 -27.03 1.65 12.98
C PRO A 74 -27.11 0.29 13.68
N LYS A 75 -27.83 0.19 14.82
CA LYS A 75 -28.02 -1.08 15.54
C LYS A 75 -28.86 -2.05 14.72
N THR A 76 -29.95 -1.55 14.12
CA THR A 76 -30.79 -2.37 13.24
C THR A 76 -30.03 -2.83 12.01
N ILE A 77 -29.27 -1.95 11.36
CA ILE A 77 -28.44 -2.30 10.19
C ILE A 77 -27.42 -3.37 10.55
N ARG A 78 -26.73 -3.24 11.67
CA ARG A 78 -25.81 -4.28 12.16
C ARG A 78 -26.49 -5.64 12.30
N GLY A 79 -27.70 -5.67 12.87
CA GLY A 79 -28.48 -6.89 13.02
C GLY A 79 -28.83 -7.53 11.68
N ILE A 80 -29.30 -6.74 10.72
CA ILE A 80 -29.66 -7.22 9.38
C ILE A 80 -28.40 -7.67 8.62
N THR A 81 -27.30 -6.90 8.65
CA THR A 81 -26.01 -7.27 8.04
C THR A 81 -25.52 -8.59 8.59
N ARG A 82 -25.54 -8.79 9.92
CA ARG A 82 -25.13 -10.06 10.53
C ARG A 82 -25.98 -11.22 10.04
N ALA A 83 -27.30 -11.05 9.99
CA ALA A 83 -28.21 -12.07 9.48
C ALA A 83 -27.95 -12.38 7.99
N ALA A 84 -27.75 -11.35 7.16
CA ALA A 84 -27.47 -11.49 5.73
C ALA A 84 -26.17 -12.25 5.49
N LEU A 85 -25.09 -11.87 6.19
CA LEU A 85 -23.77 -12.46 6.02
C LEU A 85 -23.62 -13.82 6.72
N ALA A 86 -24.41 -14.14 7.75
CA ALA A 86 -24.36 -15.45 8.42
C ALA A 86 -24.59 -16.64 7.48
N SER A 87 -25.36 -16.42 6.40
CA SER A 87 -25.64 -17.42 5.37
C SER A 87 -24.47 -17.72 4.43
N ILE A 88 -23.43 -16.88 4.43
CA ILE A 88 -22.27 -16.99 3.56
C ILE A 88 -21.24 -17.91 4.20
N LYS A 89 -20.90 -19.01 3.51
CA LYS A 89 -19.83 -19.93 3.90
C LYS A 89 -18.47 -19.43 3.42
N PRO A 90 -17.38 -19.65 4.17
CA PRO A 90 -16.03 -19.29 3.75
C PRO A 90 -15.66 -19.96 2.43
N SER A 91 -14.95 -19.22 1.57
CA SER A 91 -14.54 -19.55 0.21
C SER A 91 -13.52 -20.71 0.08
N GLY A 92 -13.09 -21.31 1.20
CA GLY A 92 -12.11 -22.41 1.24
C GLY A 92 -12.63 -23.82 0.88
N LEU A 93 -13.93 -23.98 0.57
CA LEU A 93 -14.49 -25.25 0.11
C LEU A 93 -14.56 -25.24 -1.42
N THR A 94 -13.88 -26.17 -2.08
CA THR A 94 -13.73 -26.37 -3.54
C THR A 94 -15.03 -26.67 -4.31
N HIS A 95 -16.17 -26.19 -3.83
CA HIS A 95 -17.47 -26.37 -4.45
C HIS A 95 -18.12 -25.01 -4.72
N TRP A 96 -18.86 -24.95 -5.82
CA TRP A 96 -19.67 -23.81 -6.21
C TRP A 96 -20.49 -23.27 -5.02
N ASN A 97 -20.26 -22.01 -4.66
CA ASN A 97 -21.00 -21.31 -3.60
C ASN A 97 -22.16 -20.52 -4.24
N PRO A 98 -23.42 -21.02 -4.20
CA PRO A 98 -24.57 -20.27 -4.71
C PRO A 98 -24.81 -18.93 -3.99
N ALA A 99 -24.19 -18.72 -2.82
CA ALA A 99 -24.20 -17.45 -2.09
C ALA A 99 -23.02 -16.52 -2.42
N GLY A 100 -22.12 -16.88 -3.35
CA GLY A 100 -20.91 -16.11 -3.69
C GLY A 100 -21.17 -14.72 -4.27
N GLY A 101 -22.41 -14.39 -4.65
CA GLY A 101 -22.83 -13.04 -5.02
C GLY A 101 -23.68 -12.32 -3.97
N LEU A 102 -23.94 -12.95 -2.82
CA LEU A 102 -24.81 -12.40 -1.78
C LEU A 102 -24.12 -11.29 -0.99
N ALA A 103 -22.84 -11.48 -0.63
CA ALA A 103 -22.03 -10.42 -0.01
C ALA A 103 -22.01 -9.17 -0.90
N ASP A 104 -21.71 -9.37 -2.18
CA ASP A 104 -21.68 -8.33 -3.19
C ASP A 104 -23.00 -7.57 -3.31
N LYS A 105 -24.13 -8.28 -3.44
CA LYS A 105 -25.46 -7.66 -3.53
C LYS A 105 -25.82 -6.91 -2.25
N TRP A 106 -25.56 -7.51 -1.09
CA TRP A 106 -25.81 -6.88 0.21
C TRP A 106 -25.02 -5.59 0.37
N VAL A 107 -23.73 -5.61 0.02
CA VAL A 107 -22.86 -4.43 0.03
C VAL A 107 -23.40 -3.33 -0.87
N MET A 108 -23.93 -3.66 -2.05
CA MET A 108 -24.55 -2.65 -2.92
C MET A 108 -25.78 -2.00 -2.29
N HIS A 109 -26.66 -2.77 -1.65
CA HIS A 109 -27.81 -2.23 -0.90
C HIS A 109 -27.35 -1.32 0.23
N LEU A 110 -26.34 -1.75 1.00
CA LEU A 110 -25.79 -0.96 2.09
C LEU A 110 -25.16 0.35 1.57
N ILE A 111 -24.37 0.31 0.50
CA ILE A 111 -23.77 1.50 -0.12
C ILE A 111 -24.86 2.47 -0.58
N ASN A 112 -25.92 1.98 -1.23
CA ASN A 112 -27.02 2.83 -1.69
C ASN A 112 -27.76 3.48 -0.51
N PHE A 113 -28.04 2.70 0.53
CA PHE A 113 -28.63 3.19 1.78
C PHE A 113 -27.77 4.29 2.41
N THR A 114 -26.48 4.02 2.63
CA THR A 114 -25.54 4.95 3.26
C THR A 114 -25.37 6.21 2.42
N SER A 115 -25.26 6.09 1.10
CA SER A 115 -25.17 7.24 0.17
C SER A 115 -26.37 8.16 0.28
N ARG A 116 -27.59 7.60 0.33
CA ARG A 116 -28.83 8.38 0.46
C ARG A 116 -28.91 9.11 1.80
N LEU A 117 -28.46 8.49 2.89
CA LEU A 117 -28.41 9.15 4.19
C LEU A 117 -27.36 10.26 4.25
N LEU A 118 -26.17 10.04 3.70
CA LEU A 118 -25.13 11.08 3.63
C LEU A 118 -25.60 12.28 2.81
N GLU A 119 -26.29 12.05 1.68
CA GLU A 119 -26.86 13.13 0.87
C GLU A 119 -27.85 13.98 1.67
N VAL A 120 -28.75 13.34 2.43
CA VAL A 120 -29.73 14.06 3.27
C VAL A 120 -29.02 14.78 4.42
N ALA A 121 -28.11 14.12 5.14
CA ALA A 121 -27.36 14.72 6.24
C ALA A 121 -26.62 16.00 5.79
N ARG A 122 -25.99 15.97 4.61
CA ARG A 122 -25.31 17.15 4.03
C ARG A 122 -26.27 18.28 3.68
N LYS A 123 -27.43 17.96 3.10
CA LYS A 123 -28.46 18.96 2.78
C LYS A 123 -29.00 19.66 4.03
N GLU A 124 -29.14 18.92 5.12
CA GLU A 124 -29.60 19.44 6.42
C GLU A 124 -28.46 20.03 7.27
N GLY A 125 -27.21 20.02 6.79
CA GLY A 125 -26.05 20.58 7.52
C GLY A 125 -25.56 19.73 8.71
N LEU A 126 -25.99 18.47 8.81
CA LEU A 126 -25.71 17.55 9.92
C LEU A 126 -24.36 16.83 9.78
N SER A 127 -23.27 17.61 9.63
CA SER A 127 -21.92 17.11 9.33
C SER A 127 -21.39 16.12 10.38
N SER A 128 -21.80 16.26 11.64
CA SER A 128 -21.39 15.38 12.75
C SER A 128 -21.98 13.96 12.67
N VAL A 129 -23.12 13.79 11.97
CA VAL A 129 -23.83 12.50 11.85
C VAL A 129 -23.26 11.65 10.70
N GLU A 130 -22.49 12.25 9.79
CA GLU A 130 -21.92 11.52 8.64
C GLU A 130 -21.02 10.36 9.08
N VAL A 131 -20.25 10.52 10.16
CA VAL A 131 -19.38 9.46 10.71
C VAL A 131 -20.22 8.30 11.25
N ASP A 132 -21.31 8.59 11.97
CA ASP A 132 -22.22 7.55 12.50
C ASP A 132 -22.89 6.76 11.37
N ILE A 133 -23.28 7.46 10.29
CA ILE A 133 -23.83 6.84 9.09
C ILE A 133 -22.78 5.92 8.44
N LEU A 134 -21.53 6.38 8.31
CA LEU A 134 -20.44 5.60 7.72
C LEU A 134 -20.03 4.39 8.57
N GLN A 135 -20.16 4.45 9.90
CA GLN A 135 -19.86 3.33 10.79
C GLN A 135 -20.63 2.05 10.41
N THR A 136 -21.80 2.18 9.79
CA THR A 136 -22.58 1.02 9.29
C THR A 136 -21.83 0.22 8.23
N THR A 137 -21.05 0.89 7.38
CA THR A 137 -20.21 0.24 6.36
C THR A 137 -18.95 -0.37 6.95
N ASP A 138 -18.36 0.25 7.96
CA ASP A 138 -17.20 -0.28 8.70
C ASP A 138 -17.56 -1.58 9.45
N ASP A 139 -18.69 -1.58 10.16
CA ASP A 139 -19.23 -2.76 10.84
C ASP A 139 -19.49 -3.93 9.86
N CYS A 140 -19.81 -3.62 8.60
CA CYS A 140 -19.95 -4.62 7.54
C CYS A 140 -18.60 -5.15 7.07
N VAL A 141 -17.60 -4.28 6.85
CA VAL A 141 -16.24 -4.68 6.47
C VAL A 141 -15.63 -5.64 7.49
N CYS A 142 -15.73 -5.36 8.78
CA CYS A 142 -15.21 -6.24 9.83
C CYS A 142 -15.75 -7.69 9.71
N GLN A 143 -17.04 -7.85 9.41
CA GLN A 143 -17.67 -9.16 9.23
C GLN A 143 -17.28 -9.81 7.90
N LEU A 144 -17.04 -9.03 6.85
CA LEU A 144 -16.58 -9.55 5.56
C LEU A 144 -15.13 -10.03 5.63
N ILE A 145 -14.27 -9.37 6.42
CA ILE A 145 -12.88 -9.79 6.65
C ILE A 145 -12.85 -11.18 7.30
N GLU A 146 -13.72 -11.45 8.28
CA GLU A 146 -13.85 -12.77 8.90
C GLU A 146 -14.24 -13.88 7.91
N LYS A 147 -14.91 -13.50 6.82
CA LYS A 147 -15.41 -14.40 5.78
C LYS A 147 -14.54 -14.44 4.53
N GLU A 148 -13.47 -13.66 4.49
CA GLU A 148 -12.55 -13.53 3.34
C GLU A 148 -13.27 -13.12 2.04
N GLU A 149 -14.32 -12.30 2.16
CA GLU A 149 -15.12 -11.79 1.02
C GLU A 149 -14.46 -10.54 0.41
N GLU A 150 -13.28 -10.71 -0.18
CA GLU A 150 -12.42 -9.62 -0.64
C GLU A 150 -13.10 -8.66 -1.64
N GLN A 151 -13.88 -9.19 -2.58
CA GLN A 151 -14.55 -8.37 -3.61
C GLN A 151 -15.60 -7.43 -3.01
N ALA A 152 -16.34 -7.90 -2.00
CA ALA A 152 -17.34 -7.10 -1.31
C ALA A 152 -16.66 -5.99 -0.49
N ILE A 153 -15.52 -6.29 0.15
CA ILE A 153 -14.71 -5.30 0.89
C ILE A 153 -14.19 -4.22 -0.07
N ILE A 154 -13.63 -4.62 -1.23
CA ILE A 154 -13.11 -3.69 -2.25
C ILE A 154 -14.20 -2.73 -2.74
N LYS A 155 -15.46 -3.17 -2.86
CA LYS A 155 -16.58 -2.28 -3.23
C LYS A 155 -16.87 -1.24 -2.15
N ILE A 156 -16.87 -1.61 -0.87
CA ILE A 156 -17.00 -0.65 0.24
C ILE A 156 -15.84 0.34 0.21
N MET A 157 -14.61 -0.14 0.03
CA MET A 157 -13.43 0.71 -0.09
C MET A 157 -13.53 1.66 -1.28
N GLY A 158 -14.09 1.23 -2.41
CA GLY A 158 -14.35 2.08 -3.57
C GLY A 158 -15.39 3.18 -3.28
N PHE A 159 -16.43 2.86 -2.53
CA PHE A 159 -17.39 3.85 -2.02
C PHE A 159 -16.71 4.85 -1.07
N TRP A 160 -15.94 4.38 -0.09
CA TRP A 160 -15.19 5.22 0.84
C TRP A 160 -14.25 6.18 0.12
N LYS A 161 -13.58 5.74 -0.94
CA LYS A 161 -12.70 6.60 -1.75
C LYS A 161 -13.45 7.82 -2.27
N GLN A 162 -14.67 7.64 -2.77
CA GLN A 162 -15.49 8.74 -3.27
C GLN A 162 -15.93 9.68 -2.15
N VAL A 163 -16.32 9.11 -1.00
CA VAL A 163 -16.72 9.90 0.18
C VAL A 163 -15.55 10.70 0.75
N SER A 164 -14.38 10.08 0.95
CA SER A 164 -13.14 10.75 1.37
C SER A 164 -12.79 11.87 0.43
N ASN A 165 -12.81 11.63 -0.89
CA ASN A 165 -12.48 12.66 -1.86
C ASN A 165 -13.42 13.86 -1.80
N ALA A 166 -14.73 13.65 -1.57
CA ALA A 166 -15.69 14.73 -1.39
C ALA A 166 -15.49 15.48 -0.07
N ALA A 167 -15.00 14.80 0.97
CA ALA A 167 -14.77 15.35 2.30
C ALA A 167 -13.53 16.25 2.39
N ILE A 168 -12.52 16.08 1.52
CA ILE A 168 -11.30 16.90 1.48
C ILE A 168 -11.63 18.40 1.55
N GLY A 169 -11.11 19.09 2.56
CA GLY A 169 -11.31 20.54 2.78
C GLY A 169 -12.73 20.96 3.19
N ASN A 170 -13.71 20.04 3.15
CA ASN A 170 -15.12 20.31 3.45
C ASN A 170 -15.56 19.72 4.80
N ASN A 171 -15.13 18.50 5.11
CA ASN A 171 -15.48 17.77 6.33
C ASN A 171 -14.28 16.94 6.80
N LYS A 172 -13.35 17.63 7.48
CA LYS A 172 -12.10 17.06 8.02
C LYS A 172 -12.34 15.81 8.88
N SER A 173 -13.38 15.80 9.71
CA SER A 173 -13.70 14.67 10.59
C SER A 173 -14.02 13.40 9.80
N VAL A 174 -14.82 13.50 8.73
CA VAL A 174 -15.13 12.37 7.86
C VAL A 174 -13.90 11.89 7.12
N PHE A 175 -13.09 12.81 6.59
CA PHE A 175 -11.85 12.47 5.89
C PHE A 175 -10.91 11.69 6.80
N ILE A 176 -10.56 12.24 7.97
CA ILE A 176 -9.64 11.62 8.93
C ILE A 176 -10.16 10.25 9.37
N TRP A 177 -11.45 10.16 9.73
CA TRP A 177 -12.04 8.88 10.13
C TRP A 177 -11.86 7.80 9.05
N LEU A 178 -12.14 8.13 7.77
CA LEU A 178 -11.96 7.18 6.67
C LEU A 178 -10.49 6.78 6.44
N ILE A 179 -9.54 7.72 6.60
CA ILE A 179 -8.10 7.42 6.53
C ILE A 179 -7.70 6.45 7.62
N THR A 180 -8.19 6.63 8.86
CA THR A 180 -7.96 5.68 9.95
C THR A 180 -8.53 4.30 9.62
N LYS A 181 -9.69 4.22 8.98
CA LYS A 181 -10.26 2.93 8.55
C LYS A 181 -9.45 2.24 7.45
N TYR A 182 -8.94 2.98 6.47
CA TYR A 182 -8.02 2.44 5.47
C TYR A 182 -6.75 1.87 6.13
N ALA A 183 -6.17 2.57 7.10
CA ALA A 183 -5.00 2.08 7.82
C ALA A 183 -5.30 0.75 8.56
N ALA A 184 -6.40 0.71 9.32
CA ALA A 184 -6.81 -0.48 10.08
C ALA A 184 -7.10 -1.69 9.16
N ILE A 185 -7.81 -1.49 8.05
CA ILE A 185 -8.08 -2.54 7.07
C ILE A 185 -6.79 -3.00 6.40
N GLY A 186 -5.92 -2.07 6.01
CA GLY A 186 -4.64 -2.39 5.39
C GLY A 186 -3.76 -3.24 6.30
N GLU A 187 -3.67 -2.91 7.59
CA GLU A 187 -2.92 -3.70 8.56
C GLU A 187 -3.51 -5.10 8.73
N THR A 188 -4.84 -5.18 8.90
CA THR A 188 -5.54 -6.47 9.02
C THR A 188 -5.37 -7.33 7.77
N ALA A 189 -5.39 -6.72 6.58
CA ALA A 189 -5.20 -7.40 5.31
C ALA A 189 -3.77 -7.94 5.16
N LEU A 190 -2.75 -7.21 5.63
CA LEU A 190 -1.37 -7.71 5.66
C LEU A 190 -1.22 -8.87 6.64
N GLU A 191 -1.82 -8.80 7.82
CA GLU A 191 -1.80 -9.86 8.83
C GLU A 191 -2.46 -11.16 8.35
N ARG A 192 -3.50 -11.04 7.54
CA ARG A 192 -4.23 -12.17 6.96
C ARG A 192 -3.78 -12.56 5.55
N GLU A 193 -2.72 -11.94 5.03
CA GLU A 193 -2.21 -12.16 3.67
C GLU A 193 -3.25 -11.92 2.54
N LEU A 194 -4.24 -11.06 2.79
CA LEU A 194 -5.29 -10.67 1.83
C LEU A 194 -4.76 -9.60 0.87
N LYS A 195 -3.92 -10.02 -0.08
CA LYS A 195 -3.14 -9.13 -0.95
C LYS A 195 -4.01 -8.16 -1.76
N SER A 196 -5.18 -8.58 -2.23
CA SER A 196 -6.02 -7.71 -3.06
C SER A 196 -6.52 -6.48 -2.27
N ILE A 197 -6.85 -6.69 -0.99
CA ILE A 197 -7.33 -5.64 -0.08
C ILE A 197 -6.16 -4.71 0.29
N SER A 198 -5.00 -5.25 0.65
CA SER A 198 -3.85 -4.41 0.98
C SER A 198 -3.39 -3.57 -0.22
N ASP A 199 -3.32 -4.16 -1.41
CA ASP A 199 -3.04 -3.43 -2.65
C ASP A 199 -4.07 -2.31 -2.88
N GLU A 200 -5.37 -2.60 -2.72
CA GLU A 200 -6.41 -1.59 -2.93
C GLU A 200 -6.36 -0.46 -1.89
N THR A 201 -6.01 -0.77 -0.64
CA THR A 201 -5.75 0.23 0.40
C THR A 201 -4.66 1.19 -0.04
N PHE A 202 -3.53 0.69 -0.53
CA PHE A 202 -2.43 1.53 -0.98
C PHE A 202 -2.79 2.36 -2.22
N ARG A 203 -3.50 1.78 -3.19
CA ARG A 203 -4.00 2.53 -4.36
C ARG A 203 -4.89 3.69 -3.93
N HIS A 204 -5.80 3.46 -2.99
CA HIS A 204 -6.70 4.48 -2.49
C HIS A 204 -5.96 5.55 -1.69
N LEU A 205 -5.09 5.19 -0.75
CA LEU A 205 -4.31 6.15 0.03
C LEU A 205 -3.41 7.02 -0.85
N GLY A 206 -2.70 6.41 -1.82
CA GLY A 206 -1.87 7.16 -2.77
C GLY A 206 -2.67 8.14 -3.62
N TRP A 207 -3.81 7.70 -4.17
CA TRP A 207 -4.70 8.54 -4.96
C TRP A 207 -5.37 9.64 -4.13
N LEU A 208 -5.78 9.35 -2.89
CA LEU A 208 -6.35 10.35 -1.98
C LEU A 208 -5.29 11.38 -1.58
N GLY A 209 -4.05 10.96 -1.35
CA GLY A 209 -2.95 11.88 -1.03
C GLY A 209 -2.64 12.83 -2.19
N GLU A 210 -2.67 12.33 -3.44
CA GLU A 210 -2.55 13.18 -4.62
C GLU A 210 -3.69 14.22 -4.70
N ASN A 211 -4.94 13.77 -4.57
CA ASN A 211 -6.11 14.65 -4.67
C ASN A 211 -6.21 15.66 -3.53
N LEU A 212 -5.80 15.26 -2.33
CA LEU A 212 -5.74 16.17 -1.18
C LEU A 212 -4.82 17.34 -1.48
N LEU A 213 -3.58 17.04 -1.90
CA LEU A 213 -2.60 18.05 -2.27
C LEU A 213 -3.06 18.90 -3.47
N ASP A 214 -3.83 18.36 -4.41
CA ASP A 214 -4.44 19.13 -5.51
C ASP A 214 -5.51 20.13 -5.04
N LYS A 215 -6.36 19.71 -4.10
CA LYS A 215 -7.52 20.50 -3.67
C LYS A 215 -7.18 21.55 -2.64
N THR A 216 -6.34 21.19 -1.67
CA THR A 216 -6.03 22.06 -0.52
C THR A 216 -4.65 22.69 -0.61
N GLY A 217 -3.78 22.20 -1.50
CA GLY A 217 -2.35 22.49 -1.42
C GLY A 217 -1.71 21.87 -0.19
N TYR A 218 -0.57 22.42 0.23
CA TYR A 218 0.06 22.10 1.51
C TYR A 218 -0.41 23.11 2.56
N THR A 219 -1.00 22.63 3.65
CA THR A 219 -1.48 23.49 4.74
C THR A 219 -0.40 23.56 5.82
N GLU A 220 0.21 24.73 6.00
CA GLU A 220 1.17 24.98 7.08
C GLU A 220 0.50 24.85 8.45
N LYS A 221 1.23 24.29 9.43
CA LYS A 221 0.76 24.26 10.82
C LYS A 221 0.70 25.67 11.41
N ALA A 222 -0.25 25.88 12.31
CA ALA A 222 -0.30 27.12 13.07
C ALA A 222 0.99 27.32 13.88
N ILE A 223 1.49 28.56 13.93
CA ILE A 223 2.72 28.92 14.67
C ILE A 223 2.61 28.55 16.16
N MET A 224 1.39 28.65 16.70
CA MET A 224 1.13 28.21 18.07
C MET A 224 1.06 26.68 18.10
N TYR A 225 2.02 26.08 18.81
CA TYR A 225 2.09 24.64 18.98
C TYR A 225 0.84 24.13 19.70
N ASP A 226 0.02 23.38 18.97
CA ASP A 226 -1.13 22.66 19.48
C ASP A 226 -0.87 21.16 19.24
N LEU A 227 -0.76 20.40 20.34
CA LEU A 227 -0.51 18.96 20.32
C LEU A 227 -1.65 18.19 19.62
N ASP A 228 -2.85 18.75 19.62
CA ASP A 228 -4.05 18.11 19.09
C ASP A 228 -4.33 18.53 17.64
N TYR A 229 -3.54 19.45 17.08
CA TYR A 229 -3.69 19.91 15.70
C TYR A 229 -2.93 19.01 14.72
N SER A 230 -3.64 18.11 14.05
CA SER A 230 -3.17 17.41 12.84
C SER A 230 -3.88 17.93 11.60
N THR A 231 -3.19 18.08 10.48
CA THR A 231 -3.84 18.39 9.19
C THR A 231 -4.39 17.12 8.54
N GLU A 232 -5.31 17.25 7.58
CA GLU A 232 -5.76 16.11 6.76
C GLU A 232 -4.56 15.42 6.08
N PHE A 233 -3.55 16.19 5.69
CA PHE A 233 -2.35 15.68 5.06
C PHE A 233 -1.47 14.91 6.06
N ASP A 234 -1.28 15.43 7.27
CA ASP A 234 -0.53 14.72 8.32
C ASP A 234 -1.15 13.35 8.61
N GLU A 235 -2.48 13.29 8.76
CA GLU A 235 -3.18 12.02 9.04
C GLU A 235 -3.04 11.02 7.90
N LEU A 236 -3.20 11.47 6.64
CA LEU A 236 -3.01 10.60 5.48
C LEU A 236 -1.56 10.13 5.36
N LEU A 237 -0.60 11.04 5.51
CA LEU A 237 0.81 10.70 5.41
C LEU A 237 1.23 9.75 6.53
N ASN A 238 0.81 10.00 7.78
CA ASN A 238 1.10 9.11 8.91
C ASN A 238 0.49 7.72 8.69
N ALA A 239 -0.75 7.64 8.21
CA ALA A 239 -1.40 6.38 7.86
C ALA A 239 -0.63 5.62 6.78
N LEU A 240 -0.11 6.31 5.76
CA LEU A 240 0.69 5.68 4.72
C LEU A 240 2.09 5.27 5.21
N LEU A 241 2.75 6.11 5.99
CA LEU A 241 4.12 5.85 6.45
C LEU A 241 4.19 4.78 7.55
N SER A 242 3.13 4.57 8.34
CA SER A 242 3.07 3.52 9.36
C SER A 242 3.38 2.14 8.79
N PHE A 243 2.93 1.86 7.56
CA PHE A 243 3.17 0.61 6.85
C PHE A 243 4.64 0.32 6.54
N GLY A 244 5.50 1.34 6.48
CA GLY A 244 6.94 1.16 6.20
C GLY A 244 7.62 0.40 7.33
N SER A 245 7.26 0.72 8.58
CA SER A 245 7.71 -0.02 9.76
C SER A 245 7.17 -1.45 9.79
N ILE A 246 5.92 -1.65 9.38
CA ILE A 246 5.24 -2.95 9.33
C ILE A 246 5.91 -3.86 8.30
N TYR A 247 6.14 -3.37 7.08
CA TYR A 247 6.87 -4.11 6.05
C TYR A 247 8.29 -4.43 6.47
N SER A 248 9.01 -3.49 7.07
CA SER A 248 10.41 -3.70 7.46
C SER A 248 10.56 -4.68 8.62
N SER A 249 9.61 -4.72 9.56
CA SER A 249 9.69 -5.55 10.77
C SER A 249 9.05 -6.93 10.62
N LYS A 250 7.87 -7.02 9.99
CA LYS A 250 7.07 -8.24 9.92
C LYS A 250 7.04 -8.87 8.52
N TYR A 251 7.05 -8.06 7.46
CA TYR A 251 6.78 -8.51 6.09
C TYR A 251 7.94 -8.26 5.11
N SER A 252 9.17 -8.35 5.60
CA SER A 252 10.40 -8.11 4.83
C SER A 252 10.60 -9.07 3.65
N LYS A 253 9.89 -10.20 3.64
CA LYS A 253 9.87 -11.19 2.55
C LYS A 253 8.86 -10.89 1.45
N GLN A 254 7.93 -9.96 1.67
CA GLN A 254 6.90 -9.61 0.68
C GLN A 254 7.42 -8.62 -0.37
N TYR A 255 6.64 -8.40 -1.43
CA TYR A 255 6.98 -7.49 -2.53
C TYR A 255 6.07 -6.25 -2.53
N PRO A 256 6.46 -5.14 -1.86
CA PRO A 256 5.59 -4.00 -1.57
C PRO A 256 5.46 -2.99 -2.74
N LEU A 257 5.17 -3.46 -3.95
CA LEU A 257 5.12 -2.62 -5.15
C LEU A 257 4.09 -1.48 -5.04
N ILE A 258 2.84 -1.83 -4.74
CA ILE A 258 1.74 -0.86 -4.72
C ILE A 258 1.92 0.12 -3.55
N TYR A 259 2.46 -0.35 -2.42
CA TYR A 259 2.82 0.50 -1.29
C TYR A 259 3.84 1.58 -1.67
N PHE A 260 4.95 1.19 -2.31
CA PHE A 260 5.95 2.15 -2.75
C PHE A 260 5.44 3.09 -3.84
N ASP A 261 4.56 2.61 -4.73
CA ASP A 261 3.91 3.46 -5.72
C ASP A 261 3.01 4.52 -5.05
N ALA A 262 2.26 4.13 -4.01
CA ALA A 262 1.44 5.06 -3.24
C ALA A 262 2.28 6.17 -2.57
N ILE A 263 3.38 5.81 -1.91
CA ILE A 263 4.33 6.81 -1.35
C ILE A 263 4.88 7.71 -2.44
N ARG A 264 5.31 7.12 -3.56
CA ARG A 264 5.93 7.85 -4.66
C ARG A 264 4.97 8.86 -5.31
N VAL A 265 3.69 8.51 -5.47
CA VAL A 265 2.68 9.43 -6.01
C VAL A 265 2.52 10.66 -5.10
N VAL A 266 2.38 10.45 -3.79
CA VAL A 266 2.31 11.55 -2.81
C VAL A 266 3.59 12.38 -2.83
N PHE A 267 4.76 11.73 -2.89
CA PHE A 267 6.06 12.39 -2.99
C PHE A 267 6.17 13.29 -4.23
N ILE A 268 5.84 12.77 -5.42
CA ILE A 268 5.89 13.53 -6.68
C ILE A 268 4.95 14.74 -6.61
N LYS A 269 3.78 14.56 -6.01
CA LYS A 269 2.82 15.65 -5.89
C LYS A 269 3.33 16.75 -4.96
N LEU A 270 3.82 16.34 -3.79
CA LEU A 270 4.40 17.23 -2.80
C LEU A 270 5.61 17.99 -3.35
N SER A 271 6.49 17.30 -4.09
CA SER A 271 7.69 17.91 -4.66
C SER A 271 7.34 19.01 -5.67
N LYS A 272 6.29 18.84 -6.48
CA LYS A 272 5.81 19.87 -7.42
C LYS A 272 5.27 21.11 -6.71
N LEU A 273 4.63 20.96 -5.55
CA LEU A 273 4.13 22.09 -4.76
C LEU A 273 5.25 22.96 -4.18
N THR A 274 6.44 22.40 -3.93
CA THR A 274 7.59 23.18 -3.42
C THR A 274 8.25 24.11 -4.43
N LYS A 275 7.88 24.02 -5.72
CA LYS A 275 8.45 24.85 -6.79
C LYS A 275 8.01 26.32 -6.63
N GLY A 276 8.72 27.06 -5.77
CA GLY A 276 8.43 28.45 -5.43
C GLY A 276 8.43 28.76 -3.93
N LEU A 277 8.50 27.76 -3.05
CA LEU A 277 8.48 27.90 -1.59
C LEU A 277 9.70 27.20 -0.93
N PRO A 278 10.94 27.64 -1.24
CA PRO A 278 12.16 26.92 -0.84
C PRO A 278 12.46 26.88 0.67
N SER A 279 11.71 27.60 1.50
CA SER A 279 11.95 27.72 2.94
C SER A 279 11.08 26.82 3.83
N ASP A 280 10.08 26.10 3.30
CA ASP A 280 9.17 25.34 4.15
C ASP A 280 9.85 24.06 4.71
N SER A 281 10.21 24.10 5.99
CA SER A 281 10.80 22.97 6.71
C SER A 281 9.87 21.76 6.82
N GLU A 282 8.56 21.96 6.81
CA GLU A 282 7.61 20.88 7.01
C GLU A 282 7.48 20.02 5.74
N ILE A 283 7.35 20.66 4.57
CA ILE A 283 7.35 19.93 3.29
C ILE A 283 8.65 19.14 3.11
N LYS A 284 9.79 19.73 3.50
CA LYS A 284 11.10 19.06 3.46
C LYS A 284 11.11 17.78 4.30
N ASN A 285 10.58 17.85 5.53
CA ASN A 285 10.46 16.70 6.41
C ASN A 285 9.54 15.62 5.82
N SER A 286 8.40 16.01 5.24
CA SER A 286 7.48 15.06 4.59
C SER A 286 8.07 14.37 3.36
N LEU A 287 8.80 15.11 2.50
CA LEU A 287 9.53 14.53 1.36
C LEU A 287 10.58 13.52 1.83
N TYR A 288 11.37 13.88 2.84
CA TYR A 288 12.37 12.98 3.41
C TYR A 288 11.72 11.76 4.06
N ALA A 289 10.62 11.93 4.80
CA ALA A 289 9.89 10.83 5.44
C ALA A 289 9.36 9.80 4.43
N CYS A 290 8.87 10.25 3.27
CA CYS A 290 8.47 9.37 2.17
C CYS A 290 9.64 8.48 1.70
N ILE A 291 10.78 9.09 1.39
CA ILE A 291 11.94 8.34 0.87
C ILE A 291 12.54 7.45 1.97
N SER A 292 12.64 7.96 3.20
CA SER A 292 13.14 7.21 4.35
C SER A 292 12.29 5.97 4.65
N SER A 293 10.96 6.06 4.49
CA SER A 293 10.07 4.89 4.62
C SER A 293 10.41 3.81 3.60
N ILE A 294 10.58 4.16 2.33
CA ILE A 294 11.03 3.21 1.29
C ILE A 294 12.41 2.64 1.62
N ALA A 295 13.35 3.50 2.03
CA ALA A 295 14.73 3.11 2.33
C ALA A 295 14.82 2.12 3.51
N SER A 296 13.98 2.31 4.54
CA SER A 296 13.96 1.44 5.73
C SER A 296 13.71 -0.04 5.41
N PHE A 297 13.04 -0.32 4.28
CA PHE A 297 12.75 -1.68 3.84
C PHE A 297 13.98 -2.42 3.28
N ILE A 298 14.99 -1.69 2.77
CA ILE A 298 16.12 -2.28 2.03
C ILE A 298 16.89 -3.27 2.90
N ASP A 299 17.35 -2.83 4.07
CA ASP A 299 18.14 -3.67 4.97
C ASP A 299 17.35 -4.86 5.51
N ALA A 300 16.05 -4.65 5.77
CA ALA A 300 15.16 -5.71 6.22
C ALA A 300 14.96 -6.78 5.14
N ALA A 301 14.71 -6.35 3.90
CA ALA A 301 14.52 -7.22 2.75
C ALA A 301 15.80 -8.01 2.44
N LEU A 302 16.96 -7.35 2.41
CA LEU A 302 18.26 -8.00 2.18
C LEU A 302 18.57 -9.05 3.26
N ARG A 303 18.37 -8.73 4.55
CA ARG A 303 18.53 -9.69 5.66
C ARG A 303 17.58 -10.89 5.55
N SER A 304 16.44 -10.70 4.89
CA SER A 304 15.43 -11.73 4.70
C SER A 304 15.56 -12.46 3.35
N SER A 305 16.70 -12.27 2.64
CA SER A 305 16.96 -12.84 1.31
C SER A 305 15.95 -12.42 0.24
N ASN A 306 15.31 -11.26 0.42
CA ASN A 306 14.39 -10.66 -0.53
C ASN A 306 15.10 -9.59 -1.38
N SER A 307 15.99 -10.04 -2.26
CA SER A 307 16.78 -9.16 -3.12
C SER A 307 15.91 -8.34 -4.08
N ASP A 308 14.81 -8.90 -4.57
CA ASP A 308 13.91 -8.23 -5.52
C ASP A 308 13.10 -7.12 -4.84
N GLY A 309 12.66 -7.33 -3.60
CA GLY A 309 12.04 -6.27 -2.80
C GLY A 309 13.01 -5.12 -2.49
N ALA A 310 14.27 -5.44 -2.16
CA ALA A 310 15.32 -4.43 -1.96
C ALA A 310 15.64 -3.67 -3.26
N ALA A 311 15.74 -4.39 -4.38
CA ALA A 311 15.99 -3.79 -5.69
C ALA A 311 14.84 -2.85 -6.10
N LEU A 312 13.59 -3.24 -5.85
CA LEU A 312 12.42 -2.40 -6.09
C LEU A 312 12.48 -1.10 -5.28
N ALA A 313 12.79 -1.20 -3.98
CA ALA A 313 12.95 -0.02 -3.11
C ALA A 313 14.02 0.93 -3.65
N VAL A 314 15.18 0.40 -4.06
CA VAL A 314 16.27 1.16 -4.67
C VAL A 314 15.84 1.86 -5.96
N ILE A 315 15.12 1.15 -6.85
CA ILE A 315 14.58 1.74 -8.08
C ILE A 315 13.65 2.92 -7.75
N ARG A 316 12.80 2.78 -6.73
CA ARG A 316 11.86 3.83 -6.32
C ARG A 316 12.57 5.03 -5.69
N ILE A 317 13.57 4.84 -4.84
CA ILE A 317 14.39 5.94 -4.30
C ILE A 317 15.12 6.67 -5.43
N ARG A 318 15.68 5.95 -6.40
CA ARG A 318 16.30 6.56 -7.58
C ARG A 318 15.30 7.41 -8.37
N GLN A 319 14.10 6.92 -8.60
CA GLN A 319 13.06 7.69 -9.29
C GLN A 319 12.69 8.97 -8.53
N CYS A 320 12.63 8.93 -7.19
CA CYS A 320 12.44 10.12 -6.37
C CYS A 320 13.62 11.11 -6.49
N TYR A 321 14.87 10.61 -6.49
CA TYR A 321 16.06 11.42 -6.74
C TYR A 321 16.01 12.12 -8.11
N GLU A 322 15.69 11.38 -9.17
CA GLU A 322 15.59 11.91 -10.53
C GLU A 322 14.48 12.97 -10.65
N GLU A 323 13.35 12.79 -9.96
CA GLU A 323 12.29 13.79 -9.88
C GLU A 323 12.81 15.09 -9.25
N LEU A 324 13.46 15.01 -8.07
CA LEU A 324 14.01 16.17 -7.37
C LEU A 324 15.04 16.93 -8.21
N VAL A 325 15.89 16.22 -8.94
CA VAL A 325 16.86 16.82 -9.87
C VAL A 325 16.12 17.53 -11.01
N THR A 326 15.09 16.91 -11.57
CA THR A 326 14.29 17.46 -12.69
C THR A 326 13.60 18.77 -12.31
N ILE A 327 13.06 18.85 -11.10
CA ILE A 327 12.40 20.05 -10.58
C ILE A 327 13.36 21.03 -9.88
N GLN A 328 14.68 20.79 -9.96
CA GLN A 328 15.75 21.65 -9.45
C GLN A 328 15.78 21.84 -7.93
N LEU A 329 15.27 20.87 -7.16
CA LEU A 329 15.40 20.84 -5.70
C LEU A 329 16.73 20.19 -5.29
N HIS A 330 17.84 20.84 -5.65
CA HIS A 330 19.17 20.26 -5.54
C HIS A 330 19.59 19.91 -4.11
N GLU A 331 19.22 20.73 -3.12
CA GLU A 331 19.49 20.45 -1.71
C GLU A 331 18.83 19.13 -1.27
N ARG A 332 17.56 18.92 -1.67
CA ARG A 332 16.81 17.70 -1.34
C ARG A 332 17.35 16.50 -2.09
N ALA A 333 17.68 16.66 -3.38
CA ALA A 333 18.31 15.60 -4.16
C ALA A 333 19.64 15.15 -3.51
N ALA A 334 20.38 16.09 -2.90
CA ALA A 334 21.63 15.81 -2.19
C ALA A 334 21.41 15.01 -0.89
N GLU A 335 20.27 15.16 -0.20
CA GLU A 335 19.93 14.36 0.99
C GLU A 335 19.63 12.89 0.63
N VAL A 336 19.00 12.66 -0.52
CA VAL A 336 18.70 11.30 -1.02
C VAL A 336 19.96 10.50 -1.32
N VAL A 337 21.06 11.19 -1.67
CA VAL A 337 22.35 10.55 -1.96
C VAL A 337 22.85 9.73 -0.77
N SER A 338 22.66 10.20 0.47
CA SER A 338 23.07 9.44 1.65
C SER A 338 22.33 8.11 1.76
N LEU A 339 21.02 8.11 1.49
CA LEU A 339 20.21 6.89 1.48
C LEU A 339 20.62 5.92 0.36
N LEU A 340 21.03 6.44 -0.80
CA LEU A 340 21.54 5.63 -1.91
C LEU A 340 22.91 5.01 -1.58
N VAL A 341 23.78 5.72 -0.84
CA VAL A 341 25.05 5.18 -0.35
C VAL A 341 24.81 4.07 0.66
N ASP A 342 23.94 4.32 1.65
CA ASP A 342 23.59 3.31 2.67
C ASP A 342 23.00 2.05 2.02
N ALA A 343 22.09 2.20 1.05
CA ALA A 343 21.55 1.07 0.29
C ALA A 343 22.62 0.28 -0.48
N ALA A 344 23.61 0.96 -1.06
CA ALA A 344 24.71 0.30 -1.77
C ALA A 344 25.60 -0.49 -0.80
N VAL A 345 25.90 0.09 0.37
CA VAL A 345 26.69 -0.55 1.43
C VAL A 345 25.99 -1.81 1.93
N SER A 346 24.70 -1.73 2.24
CA SER A 346 23.90 -2.88 2.69
C SER A 346 23.86 -3.98 1.64
N ALA A 347 23.64 -3.62 0.37
CA ALA A 347 23.61 -4.60 -0.72
C ALA A 347 24.94 -5.36 -0.90
N VAL A 348 26.08 -4.66 -0.80
CA VAL A 348 27.40 -5.28 -0.90
C VAL A 348 27.67 -6.24 0.26
N GLN A 349 27.20 -5.90 1.47
CA GLN A 349 27.35 -6.79 2.62
C GLN A 349 26.60 -8.11 2.43
N SER A 350 25.38 -8.05 1.88
CA SER A 350 24.48 -9.20 1.73
C SER A 350 24.79 -10.13 0.54
N ASP A 351 25.56 -9.70 -0.46
CA ASP A 351 25.93 -10.50 -1.66
C ASP A 351 24.71 -11.14 -2.37
N CYS A 352 23.64 -10.36 -2.45
CA CYS A 352 22.34 -10.79 -2.96
C CYS A 352 22.17 -10.43 -4.44
N LYS A 353 21.76 -11.40 -5.27
CA LYS A 353 21.38 -11.18 -6.68
C LYS A 353 19.88 -10.94 -6.79
N SER A 354 19.50 -9.97 -7.64
CA SER A 354 18.11 -9.64 -7.97
C SER A 354 17.87 -9.82 -9.46
N HIS A 355 16.67 -10.25 -9.83
CA HIS A 355 16.24 -10.32 -11.23
C HIS A 355 15.93 -8.94 -11.83
N LEU A 356 15.54 -7.97 -10.98
CA LEU A 356 15.21 -6.61 -11.41
C LEU A 356 16.45 -5.78 -11.76
N ILE A 357 17.59 -6.09 -11.12
CA ILE A 357 18.88 -5.42 -11.33
C ILE A 357 19.94 -6.51 -11.54
N PRO A 358 20.13 -6.97 -12.80
CA PRO A 358 21.03 -8.09 -13.11
C PRO A 358 22.49 -7.86 -12.73
N GLU A 359 22.98 -6.62 -12.82
CA GLU A 359 24.34 -6.28 -12.36
C GLU A 359 24.51 -6.26 -10.84
N GLY A 360 23.42 -6.42 -10.08
CA GLY A 360 23.39 -6.28 -8.63
C GLY A 360 23.17 -4.83 -8.17
N ILE A 361 22.51 -4.69 -7.01
CA ILE A 361 22.12 -3.38 -6.44
C ILE A 361 23.34 -2.48 -6.22
N GLY A 362 24.45 -3.01 -5.69
CA GLY A 362 25.66 -2.24 -5.41
C GLY A 362 26.31 -1.63 -6.67
N GLU A 363 26.43 -2.41 -7.74
CA GLU A 363 26.99 -1.92 -9.02
C GLU A 363 26.05 -0.93 -9.70
N TYR A 364 24.74 -1.20 -9.66
CA TYR A 364 23.71 -0.27 -10.17
C TYR A 364 23.77 1.10 -9.48
N LEU A 365 23.87 1.11 -8.16
CA LEU A 365 24.00 2.34 -7.37
C LEU A 365 25.36 3.01 -7.59
N THR A 366 26.44 2.25 -7.74
CA THR A 366 27.78 2.79 -8.08
C THR A 366 27.74 3.61 -9.36
N LYS A 367 27.12 3.08 -10.43
CA LYS A 367 26.98 3.79 -11.72
C LYS A 367 26.19 5.09 -11.58
N LEU A 368 25.20 5.14 -10.68
CA LEU A 368 24.42 6.34 -10.38
C LEU A 368 25.28 7.36 -9.61
N LEU A 369 25.91 6.94 -8.50
CA LEU A 369 26.72 7.80 -7.62
C LEU A 369 27.89 8.47 -8.34
N ILE A 370 28.54 7.78 -9.29
CA ILE A 370 29.62 8.36 -10.10
C ILE A 370 29.13 9.57 -10.91
N LYS A 371 27.87 9.54 -11.38
CA LYS A 371 27.26 10.62 -12.16
C LYS A 371 26.66 11.73 -11.30
N CYS A 372 26.42 11.48 -10.00
CA CYS A 372 25.86 12.47 -9.10
C CYS A 372 26.80 13.68 -8.92
N PRO A 373 26.29 14.92 -8.96
CA PRO A 373 27.10 16.13 -8.77
C PRO A 373 27.46 16.37 -7.30
N TYR A 374 26.77 15.73 -6.35
CA TYR A 374 26.90 15.97 -4.91
C TYR A 374 28.08 15.20 -4.28
N LYS A 375 29.30 15.42 -4.78
CA LYS A 375 30.51 14.67 -4.38
C LYS A 375 30.77 14.72 -2.87
N ASP A 376 30.59 15.87 -2.24
CA ASP A 376 30.82 16.03 -0.80
C ASP A 376 29.82 15.22 0.05
N LYS A 377 28.56 15.12 -0.40
CA LYS A 377 27.54 14.31 0.27
C LYS A 377 27.84 12.82 0.16
N ILE A 378 28.32 12.37 -1.01
CA ILE A 378 28.81 11.00 -1.19
C ILE A 378 29.97 10.73 -0.24
N ALA A 379 30.96 11.63 -0.20
CA ALA A 379 32.13 11.49 0.66
C ALA A 379 31.76 11.46 2.15
N SER A 380 30.79 12.27 2.59
CA SER A 380 30.28 12.24 3.96
C SER A 380 29.59 10.92 4.26
N ALA A 381 28.61 10.53 3.43
CA ALA A 381 27.83 9.32 3.64
C ALA A 381 28.73 8.06 3.63
N VAL A 382 29.67 7.97 2.70
CA VAL A 382 30.65 6.87 2.63
C VAL A 382 31.47 6.75 3.92
N ARG A 383 31.97 7.88 4.45
CA ARG A 383 32.71 7.90 5.71
C ARG A 383 31.82 7.45 6.87
N ASP A 384 30.58 7.94 6.93
CA ASP A 384 29.63 7.59 7.97
C ASP A 384 29.27 6.09 7.93
N SER A 385 28.98 5.53 6.75
CA SER A 385 28.70 4.10 6.60
C SER A 385 29.92 3.24 6.95
N LEU A 386 31.13 3.71 6.64
CA LEU A 386 32.36 3.01 6.99
C LEU A 386 32.59 3.00 8.51
N ILE A 387 32.40 4.13 9.18
CA ILE A 387 32.50 4.25 10.65
C ILE A 387 31.49 3.31 11.32
N LYS A 388 30.27 3.22 10.81
CA LYS A 388 29.22 2.32 11.32
C LYS A 388 29.48 0.84 11.01
N SER A 389 30.30 0.55 10.00
CA SER A 389 30.61 -0.82 9.61
C SER A 389 31.64 -1.43 10.56
N HIS A 390 31.25 -2.47 11.30
CA HIS A 390 32.13 -3.23 12.18
C HIS A 390 32.01 -4.73 11.90
N GLY A 391 33.01 -5.52 12.31
CA GLY A 391 32.99 -6.97 12.20
C GLY A 391 33.18 -7.52 10.79
N THR A 392 32.54 -8.65 10.48
CA THR A 392 32.75 -9.44 9.25
C THR A 392 32.34 -8.73 7.96
N GLY A 393 31.43 -7.75 8.05
CA GLY A 393 31.00 -6.93 6.92
C GLY A 393 31.97 -5.79 6.57
N HIS A 394 32.87 -5.40 7.49
CA HIS A 394 33.73 -4.22 7.32
C HIS A 394 34.65 -4.33 6.09
N SER A 395 35.23 -5.51 5.84
CA SER A 395 36.11 -5.72 4.68
C SER A 395 35.38 -5.55 3.34
N LYS A 396 34.12 -5.98 3.26
CA LYS A 396 33.27 -5.79 2.07
C LYS A 396 32.93 -4.32 1.85
N VAL A 397 32.58 -3.61 2.93
CA VAL A 397 32.32 -2.16 2.87
C VAL A 397 33.58 -1.40 2.46
N TRP A 398 34.72 -1.70 3.07
CA TRP A 398 36.01 -1.11 2.69
C TRP A 398 36.33 -1.35 1.21
N GLY A 399 36.13 -2.57 0.72
CA GLY A 399 36.31 -2.93 -0.69
C GLY A 399 35.41 -2.12 -1.63
N PHE A 400 34.13 -1.98 -1.28
CA PHE A 400 33.20 -1.13 -2.02
C PHE A 400 33.61 0.34 -2.03
N VAL A 401 33.94 0.90 -0.87
CA VAL A 401 34.36 2.31 -0.73
C VAL A 401 35.62 2.60 -1.55
N THR A 402 36.60 1.71 -1.50
CA THR A 402 37.84 1.82 -2.27
C THR A 402 37.55 1.81 -3.78
N GLU A 403 36.70 0.90 -4.24
CA GLU A 403 36.36 0.77 -5.66
C GLU A 403 35.51 1.96 -6.16
N LEU A 404 34.54 2.42 -5.37
CA LEU A 404 33.76 3.61 -5.66
C LEU A 404 34.69 4.84 -5.75
N GLY A 405 35.62 5.00 -4.81
CA GLY A 405 36.59 6.09 -4.78
C GLY A 405 37.46 6.10 -6.02
N LYS A 406 38.00 4.94 -6.42
CA LYS A 406 38.77 4.82 -7.68
C LYS A 406 37.99 5.29 -8.90
N ARG A 407 36.74 4.83 -9.04
CA ARG A 407 35.89 5.19 -10.18
C ARG A 407 35.51 6.67 -10.18
N MET A 408 35.47 7.29 -9.00
CA MET A 408 35.19 8.72 -8.83
C MET A 408 36.45 9.60 -8.86
N GLY A 409 37.65 9.01 -8.86
CA GLY A 409 38.92 9.74 -8.77
C GLY A 409 39.07 10.48 -7.44
N THR A 410 38.69 9.85 -6.33
CA THR A 410 38.81 10.41 -4.98
C THR A 410 39.07 9.29 -3.97
N ASN A 411 39.70 9.63 -2.84
CA ASN A 411 39.81 8.74 -1.69
C ASN A 411 38.80 9.05 -0.58
N PHE A 412 37.90 10.03 -0.78
CA PHE A 412 36.95 10.51 0.23
C PHE A 412 37.60 10.98 1.54
N GLY A 413 38.89 11.35 1.52
CA GLY A 413 39.66 11.66 2.73
C GLY A 413 40.07 10.43 3.54
N LEU A 414 40.11 9.24 2.91
CA LEU A 414 40.54 7.98 3.52
C LEU A 414 41.96 7.60 3.08
N MET A 415 42.57 6.65 3.79
CA MET A 415 43.97 6.25 3.62
C MET A 415 44.22 5.29 2.45
N PHE A 416 43.65 5.56 1.26
CA PHE A 416 43.96 4.80 0.04
C PHE A 416 44.28 5.71 -1.14
N ASP A 417 45.06 5.18 -2.07
CA ASP A 417 45.42 5.83 -3.33
C ASP A 417 44.24 5.77 -4.31
N GLU A 418 43.76 6.94 -4.75
CA GLU A 418 42.58 7.07 -5.60
C GLU A 418 42.73 6.47 -7.01
N LYS A 419 43.96 6.17 -7.47
CA LYS A 419 44.18 5.55 -8.80
C LYS A 419 44.23 4.03 -8.69
N THR A 420 44.88 3.52 -7.65
CA THR A 420 45.21 2.09 -7.51
C THR A 420 44.33 1.36 -6.50
N GLY A 421 43.69 2.08 -5.56
CA GLY A 421 42.96 1.54 -4.42
C GLY A 421 43.84 0.92 -3.34
N LYS A 422 45.16 1.05 -3.44
CA LYS A 422 46.07 0.50 -2.44
C LYS A 422 46.08 1.42 -1.21
N ILE A 423 46.02 0.81 -0.02
CA ILE A 423 46.20 1.54 1.23
C ILE A 423 47.60 2.15 1.24
N TYR A 424 47.69 3.42 1.64
CA TYR A 424 48.98 4.09 1.75
C TYR A 424 49.89 3.37 2.75
N ALA A 425 51.19 3.28 2.45
CA ALA A 425 52.15 2.69 3.37
C ALA A 425 52.19 3.46 4.71
N ASN A 426 52.62 2.81 5.80
CA ASN A 426 52.63 3.43 7.14
C ASN A 426 53.47 4.72 7.19
N ASP A 427 54.46 4.82 6.31
CA ASP A 427 55.42 5.90 6.15
C ASP A 427 55.03 6.91 5.06
N ASP A 428 53.90 6.71 4.36
CA ASP A 428 53.43 7.65 3.35
C ASP A 428 52.87 8.92 4.03
N PRO A 429 53.39 10.12 3.71
CA PRO A 429 52.94 11.36 4.34
C PRO A 429 51.47 11.69 4.08
N ARG A 430 50.85 11.09 3.06
CA ARG A 430 49.40 11.25 2.76
C ARG A 430 48.51 10.44 3.71
N ARG A 431 49.10 9.62 4.58
CA ARG A 431 48.39 8.80 5.55
C ARG A 431 48.20 9.49 6.91
N GLN A 432 49.00 10.51 7.19
CA GLN A 432 48.81 11.43 8.33
C GLN A 432 47.72 12.44 7.99
#